data_AF-A0A7C3Q1S2-F1
#
_entry.id   AF-A0A7C3Q1S2-F1
#
_cell.length_a   1.000
_cell.length_b   1.000
_cell.length_c   1.000
_cell.angle_alpha   90.00
_cell.angle_beta   90.00
_cell.angle_gamma   90.00
#
_symmetry.space_group_name_H-M   'P 1'
#
loop_
_entity.id
_entity.type
_entity.pdbx_description
1 polymer ?
#
loop_
_entity_poly.entity_id
_entity_poly.type
_entity_poly.pdbx_seq_one_letter_code
_entity_poly.pdbx_strand_id
1 'polypeptide(L)'
;MKWLYIRWGGILLAGLIITLLGVQHYRQEVTTISPEQILQEQQTGTVRVLGTVQAGSLSSTDGESASAFQARFRLSGEREGLSVLYTGERPDNLRELKSLVVVGQWNPSTQVFESHGIQLLPNYGYVVAAYLIVMIPMGLFLFRMERKVELLYTEIKIAKVYEPEGVAFDKG
;
A
#
# COMPACT_ATOMS: atom_id res chain seq x y z
N MET A 1 -13.71 26.51 21.32
CA MET A 1 -14.42 25.65 20.35
C MET A 1 -13.92 25.80 18.91
N LYS A 2 -13.92 27.00 18.29
CA LYS A 2 -13.53 27.15 16.86
C LYS A 2 -12.12 26.62 16.52
N TRP A 3 -11.16 26.82 17.41
CA TRP A 3 -9.77 26.39 17.22
C TRP A 3 -9.60 24.87 17.15
N LEU A 4 -10.34 24.12 17.98
CA LEU A 4 -10.34 22.66 17.98
C LEU A 4 -10.76 22.11 16.61
N TYR A 5 -11.86 22.62 16.06
CA TYR A 5 -12.35 22.19 14.73
C TYR A 5 -11.42 22.59 13.59
N ILE A 6 -10.77 23.75 13.66
CA ILE A 6 -9.78 24.18 12.64
C ILE A 6 -8.58 23.23 12.65
N ARG A 7 -8.05 22.89 13.83
CA ARG A 7 -6.90 21.98 13.95
C ARG A 7 -7.22 20.58 13.43
N TRP A 8 -8.35 20.01 13.83
CA TRP A 8 -8.77 18.69 13.35
C TRP A 8 -9.15 18.69 11.87
N GLY A 9 -9.69 19.79 11.35
CA GLY A 9 -9.86 20.00 9.91
C GLY A 9 -8.53 19.97 9.17
N GLY A 10 -7.49 20.63 9.69
CA GLY A 10 -6.13 20.57 9.14
C GLY A 10 -5.52 19.17 9.15
N ILE A 11 -5.70 18.42 10.24
CA ILE A 11 -5.24 17.02 10.35
C ILE A 11 -5.93 16.14 9.31
N LEU A 12 -7.24 16.27 9.14
CA LEU A 12 -8.00 15.53 8.13
C LEU A 12 -7.55 15.88 6.72
N LEU A 13 -7.30 17.16 6.43
CA LEU A 13 -6.83 17.60 5.13
C LEU A 13 -5.44 17.05 4.81
N ALA A 14 -4.51 17.08 5.77
CA ALA A 14 -3.18 16.50 5.61
C ALA A 14 -3.27 14.98 5.38
N GLY A 15 -4.12 14.28 6.14
CA GLY A 15 -4.38 12.85 5.95
C GLY A 15 -4.94 12.52 4.57
N LEU A 16 -5.83 13.36 4.04
CA LEU A 16 -6.37 13.20 2.69
C LEU A 16 -5.28 13.34 1.62
N ILE A 17 -4.42 14.35 1.74
CA ILE A 17 -3.31 14.58 0.80
C ILE A 17 -2.34 13.39 0.81
N ILE A 18 -1.94 12.92 1.99
CA ILE A 18 -1.05 11.75 2.12
C ILE A 18 -1.69 10.52 1.49
N THR A 19 -3.00 10.32 1.70
CA THR A 19 -3.73 9.21 1.10
C THR A 19 -3.73 9.29 -0.43
N LEU A 20 -3.99 10.47 -0.99
CA LEU A 20 -3.97 10.69 -2.44
C LEU A 20 -2.59 10.42 -3.05
N LEU A 21 -1.53 10.95 -2.43
CA LEU A 21 -0.15 10.69 -2.85
C LEU A 21 0.22 9.20 -2.74
N GLY A 22 -0.20 8.55 -1.67
CA GLY A 22 0.00 7.11 -1.47
C GLY A 22 -0.69 6.26 -2.55
N VAL A 23 -1.93 6.61 -2.92
CA VAL A 23 -2.65 5.93 -4.01
C VAL A 23 -1.96 6.14 -5.35
N GLN A 24 -1.45 7.35 -5.62
CA GLN A 24 -0.74 7.64 -6.85
C GLN A 24 0.56 6.83 -6.95
N HIS A 25 1.37 6.81 -5.89
CA HIS A 25 2.59 6.02 -5.81
C HIS A 25 2.30 4.52 -5.93
N TYR A 26 1.25 4.02 -5.27
CA TYR A 26 0.81 2.63 -5.41
C TYR A 26 0.47 2.28 -6.86
N ARG A 27 -0.23 3.18 -7.56
CA ARG A 27 -0.60 2.98 -8.97
C ARG A 27 0.58 2.96 -9.92
N GLN A 28 1.65 3.70 -9.61
CA GLN A 28 2.81 3.84 -10.50
C GLN A 28 3.85 2.73 -10.28
N GLU A 29 4.07 2.33 -9.03
CA GLU A 29 5.21 1.46 -8.68
C GLU A 29 4.79 0.08 -8.18
N VAL A 30 3.52 -0.08 -7.78
CA VAL A 30 3.10 -1.25 -6.99
C VAL A 30 1.99 -2.07 -7.62
N THR A 31 1.26 -1.51 -8.58
CA THR A 31 0.22 -2.23 -9.31
C THR A 31 0.78 -3.42 -10.05
N THR A 32 0.17 -4.57 -9.80
CA THR A 32 0.38 -5.79 -10.57
C THR A 32 -0.76 -5.94 -11.57
N ILE A 33 -0.42 -6.26 -12.81
CA ILE A 33 -1.37 -6.57 -13.87
C ILE A 33 -1.38 -8.07 -14.15
N SER A 34 -2.45 -8.55 -14.78
CA SER A 34 -2.59 -9.97 -15.11
C SER A 34 -1.92 -10.31 -16.45
N PRO A 35 -1.57 -11.59 -16.69
CA PRO A 35 -1.09 -12.07 -17.99
C PRO A 35 -1.96 -11.67 -19.17
N GLU A 36 -3.29 -11.71 -19.00
CA GLU A 36 -4.27 -11.35 -20.03
C GLU A 36 -4.17 -9.88 -20.42
N GLN A 37 -4.00 -8.99 -19.42
CA GLN A 37 -3.89 -7.55 -19.65
C GLN A 37 -2.65 -7.21 -20.46
N ILE A 38 -1.53 -7.89 -20.23
CA ILE A 38 -0.31 -7.74 -21.04
C ILE A 38 -0.58 -8.12 -22.49
N LEU A 39 -1.24 -9.26 -22.72
CA LEU A 39 -1.49 -9.77 -24.06
C LEU A 39 -2.47 -8.88 -24.85
N GLN A 40 -3.42 -8.25 -24.16
CA GLN A 40 -4.41 -7.33 -24.76
C GLN A 40 -3.87 -5.92 -24.99
N GLU A 41 -3.22 -5.33 -23.97
CA GLU A 41 -2.80 -3.92 -24.00
C GLU A 41 -1.38 -3.73 -24.55
N GLN A 42 -0.55 -4.79 -24.56
CA GLN A 42 0.83 -4.79 -25.05
C GLN A 42 1.66 -3.61 -24.54
N GLN A 43 1.56 -3.34 -23.23
CA GLN A 43 2.23 -2.20 -22.61
C GLN A 43 3.75 -2.25 -22.85
N THR A 44 4.31 -1.13 -23.32
CA THR A 44 5.72 -1.00 -23.73
C THR A 44 6.66 -0.58 -22.59
N GLY A 45 6.14 -0.39 -21.38
CA GLY A 45 6.93 -0.01 -20.19
C GLY A 45 7.30 -1.20 -19.31
N THR A 46 8.15 -0.96 -18.31
CA THR A 46 8.40 -1.94 -17.24
C THR A 46 7.14 -2.09 -16.39
N VAL A 47 6.65 -3.31 -16.31
CA VAL A 47 5.39 -3.66 -15.65
C VAL A 47 5.58 -4.87 -14.74
N ARG A 48 4.71 -4.98 -13.74
CA ARG A 48 4.68 -6.10 -12.80
C ARG A 48 3.52 -7.01 -13.16
N VAL A 49 3.80 -8.26 -13.50
CA VAL A 49 2.78 -9.25 -13.86
C VAL A 49 2.63 -10.25 -12.74
N LEU A 50 1.40 -10.40 -12.22
CA LEU A 50 1.08 -11.41 -11.22
C LEU A 50 0.47 -12.63 -11.91
N GLY A 51 1.06 -13.81 -11.68
CA GLY A 51 0.44 -15.06 -12.06
C GLY A 51 1.09 -16.26 -11.40
N THR A 52 0.68 -17.45 -11.82
CA THR A 52 1.16 -18.72 -11.26
C THR A 52 2.02 -19.44 -12.27
N VAL A 53 3.20 -19.91 -11.87
CA VAL A 53 4.06 -20.68 -12.77
C VAL A 53 3.37 -22.00 -13.13
N GLN A 54 3.17 -22.23 -14.43
CA GLN A 54 2.54 -23.45 -14.92
C GLN A 54 3.44 -24.67 -14.67
N ALA A 55 2.84 -25.77 -14.20
CA ALA A 55 3.55 -27.04 -14.02
C ALA A 55 4.14 -27.56 -15.34
N GLY A 56 5.36 -28.09 -15.27
CA GLY A 56 6.13 -28.61 -16.41
C GLY A 56 6.61 -27.54 -17.40
N SER A 57 6.40 -26.25 -17.14
CA SER A 57 6.81 -25.17 -18.05
C SER A 57 8.19 -24.59 -17.73
N LEU A 58 8.73 -24.86 -16.54
CA LEU A 58 9.96 -24.25 -16.07
C LEU A 58 11.19 -24.94 -16.69
N SER A 59 11.93 -24.19 -17.49
CA SER A 59 13.21 -24.61 -18.07
C SER A 59 14.28 -23.59 -17.71
N SER A 60 15.38 -24.03 -17.10
CA SER A 60 16.53 -23.18 -16.80
C SER A 60 17.69 -23.54 -17.71
N THR A 61 18.41 -22.52 -18.16
CA THR A 61 19.68 -22.69 -18.88
C THR A 61 20.79 -22.19 -17.96
N ASP A 62 21.28 -23.11 -17.14
CA ASP A 62 22.50 -22.90 -16.36
C ASP A 62 23.70 -23.28 -17.22
N GLY A 63 24.15 -22.37 -18.06
CA GLY A 63 25.43 -22.54 -18.74
C GLY A 63 26.57 -22.25 -17.77
N GLU A 64 27.53 -23.17 -17.64
CA GLU A 64 28.81 -22.99 -16.91
C GLU A 64 29.61 -21.74 -17.35
N SER A 65 29.21 -21.09 -18.44
CA SER A 65 29.80 -19.88 -19.04
C SER A 65 28.86 -18.67 -19.11
N ALA A 66 27.65 -18.76 -18.56
CA ALA A 66 26.68 -17.66 -18.60
C ALA A 66 26.93 -16.69 -17.44
N SER A 67 27.11 -15.40 -17.75
CA SER A 67 27.27 -14.33 -16.77
C SER A 67 26.00 -14.03 -15.94
N ALA A 68 24.85 -14.61 -16.31
CA ALA A 68 23.57 -14.45 -15.62
C ALA A 68 22.70 -15.71 -15.77
N PHE A 69 21.88 -16.00 -14.75
CA PHE A 69 20.91 -17.09 -14.76
C PHE A 69 19.77 -16.77 -15.73
N GLN A 70 19.40 -17.74 -16.58
CA GLN A 70 18.26 -17.62 -17.49
C GLN A 70 17.24 -18.73 -17.24
N ALA A 71 15.97 -18.34 -17.15
CA ALA A 71 14.86 -19.28 -17.05
C ALA A 71 13.71 -18.89 -17.98
N ARG A 72 13.12 -19.89 -18.63
CA ARG A 72 11.88 -19.76 -19.40
C ARG A 72 10.78 -20.50 -18.68
N PHE A 73 9.62 -19.88 -18.56
CA PHE A 73 8.44 -20.50 -17.98
C PHE A 73 7.17 -19.84 -18.50
N ARG A 74 6.04 -20.50 -18.28
CA ARG A 74 4.73 -19.94 -18.59
C ARG A 74 4.05 -19.48 -17.30
N LEU A 75 3.65 -18.21 -17.28
CA LEU A 75 2.96 -17.60 -16.17
C LEU A 75 1.46 -17.60 -16.46
N SER A 76 0.71 -18.47 -15.78
CA SER A 76 -0.74 -18.60 -15.92
C SER A 76 -1.48 -17.51 -15.16
N GLY A 77 -2.41 -16.84 -15.86
CA GLY A 77 -3.46 -16.01 -15.29
C GLY A 77 -4.75 -16.82 -15.07
N GLU A 78 -5.89 -16.15 -15.09
CA GLU A 78 -7.20 -16.80 -14.96
C GLU A 78 -7.63 -17.52 -16.23
N ARG A 79 -7.25 -17.00 -17.40
CA ARG A 79 -7.70 -17.48 -18.71
C ARG A 79 -6.56 -17.78 -19.67
N GLU A 80 -5.52 -16.95 -19.63
CA GLU A 80 -4.39 -17.07 -20.55
C GLU A 80 -3.07 -17.22 -19.81
N GLY A 81 -2.08 -17.81 -20.48
CA GLY A 81 -0.73 -17.95 -19.94
C GLY A 81 0.26 -17.15 -20.77
N LEU A 82 1.09 -16.37 -20.09
CA LEU A 82 2.12 -15.50 -20.65
C LEU A 82 3.47 -16.24 -20.67
N SER A 83 4.13 -16.27 -21.82
CA SER A 83 5.50 -16.78 -21.92
C SER A 83 6.49 -15.78 -21.33
N VAL A 84 7.29 -16.22 -20.37
CA VAL A 84 8.26 -15.37 -19.65
C VAL A 84 9.68 -15.89 -19.89
N LEU A 85 10.59 -14.98 -20.22
CA LEU A 85 12.03 -15.19 -20.21
C LEU A 85 12.65 -14.34 -19.09
N TYR A 86 13.07 -14.99 -18.02
CA TYR A 86 13.78 -14.36 -16.91
C TYR A 86 15.29 -14.39 -17.16
N THR A 87 15.93 -13.24 -16.99
CA THR A 87 17.39 -13.09 -16.98
C THR A 87 17.81 -12.29 -15.75
N GLY A 88 18.65 -12.87 -14.88
CA GLY A 88 19.09 -12.19 -13.66
C GLY A 88 19.86 -13.09 -12.71
N GLU A 89 19.80 -12.77 -11.42
CA GLU A 89 20.31 -13.64 -10.35
C GLU A 89 19.40 -14.85 -10.16
N ARG A 90 19.94 -16.01 -9.74
CA ARG A 90 19.10 -17.19 -9.52
C ARG A 90 18.07 -16.89 -8.41
N PRO A 91 16.76 -16.94 -8.70
CA PRO A 91 15.74 -16.63 -7.70
C PRO A 91 15.40 -17.87 -6.87
N ASP A 92 15.60 -17.80 -5.55
CA ASP A 92 15.24 -18.88 -4.60
C ASP A 92 13.76 -19.28 -4.66
N ASN A 93 12.93 -18.32 -5.06
CA ASN A 93 11.48 -18.42 -5.03
C ASN A 93 10.85 -18.90 -6.33
N LEU A 94 11.62 -19.08 -7.41
CA LEU A 94 11.09 -19.56 -8.69
C LEU A 94 10.85 -21.07 -8.62
N ARG A 95 9.56 -21.45 -8.57
CA ARG A 95 9.12 -22.84 -8.50
C ARG A 95 7.82 -22.99 -9.28
N GLU A 96 7.59 -24.17 -9.82
CA GLU A 96 6.32 -24.52 -10.44
C GLU A 96 5.16 -24.42 -9.44
N LEU A 97 3.96 -24.13 -9.95
CA LEU A 97 2.71 -23.99 -9.19
C LEU A 97 2.72 -22.88 -8.13
N LYS A 98 3.76 -22.04 -8.08
CA LYS A 98 3.85 -20.92 -7.15
C LYS A 98 3.39 -19.63 -7.83
N SER A 99 2.59 -18.86 -7.11
CA SER A 99 2.23 -17.50 -7.52
C SER A 99 3.39 -16.54 -7.24
N LEU A 100 3.72 -15.73 -8.23
CA LEU A 100 4.83 -14.80 -8.18
C LEU A 100 4.54 -13.54 -8.99
N VAL A 101 5.26 -12.48 -8.65
CA VAL A 101 5.22 -11.22 -9.37
C VAL A 101 6.48 -11.14 -10.24
N VAL A 102 6.29 -11.08 -11.54
CA VAL A 102 7.38 -10.94 -12.52
C VAL A 102 7.48 -9.48 -12.92
N VAL A 103 8.67 -8.90 -12.87
CA VAL A 103 8.94 -7.53 -13.31
C VAL A 103 9.71 -7.57 -14.61
N GLY A 104 9.22 -6.87 -15.61
CA GLY A 104 9.78 -6.95 -16.96
C GLY A 104 9.04 -6.10 -17.98
N GLN A 105 9.33 -6.34 -19.25
CA GLN A 105 8.74 -5.65 -20.38
C GLN A 105 8.19 -6.66 -21.39
N TRP A 106 7.07 -6.31 -22.02
CA TRP A 106 6.54 -7.09 -23.12
C TRP A 106 7.33 -6.79 -24.40
N ASN A 107 7.89 -7.84 -25.03
CA ASN A 107 8.52 -7.71 -26.33
C ASN A 107 7.53 -8.14 -27.44
N PRO A 108 6.95 -7.20 -28.21
CA PRO A 108 5.96 -7.53 -29.23
C PRO A 108 6.57 -8.30 -30.42
N SER A 109 7.89 -8.22 -30.63
CA SER A 109 8.56 -8.90 -31.75
C SER A 109 8.72 -10.39 -31.49
N THR A 110 9.04 -10.77 -30.24
CA THR A 110 9.25 -12.17 -29.83
C THR A 110 8.02 -12.79 -29.19
N GLN A 111 7.00 -11.98 -28.84
CA GLN A 111 5.83 -12.39 -28.06
C GLN A 111 6.21 -13.05 -26.72
N VAL A 112 7.32 -12.58 -26.13
CA VAL A 112 7.82 -13.04 -24.84
C VAL A 112 7.90 -11.86 -23.89
N PHE A 113 7.53 -12.11 -22.64
CA PHE A 113 7.72 -11.17 -21.56
C PHE A 113 9.15 -11.31 -21.03
N GLU A 114 9.98 -10.30 -21.28
CA GLU A 114 11.38 -10.26 -20.84
C GLU A 114 11.44 -9.72 -19.42
N SER A 115 11.80 -10.59 -18.47
CA SER A 115 11.85 -10.27 -17.06
C SER A 115 13.29 -10.15 -16.56
N HIS A 116 13.51 -9.13 -15.73
CA HIS A 116 14.77 -8.90 -15.03
C HIS A 116 14.63 -9.05 -13.50
N GLY A 117 13.42 -9.31 -12.99
CA GLY A 117 13.17 -9.40 -11.54
C GLY A 117 11.97 -10.28 -11.21
N ILE A 118 12.12 -11.13 -10.19
CA ILE A 118 11.02 -11.89 -9.59
C ILE A 118 10.85 -11.40 -8.15
N GLN A 119 9.61 -11.08 -7.79
CA GLN A 119 9.26 -10.53 -6.50
C GLN A 119 8.14 -11.35 -5.86
N LEU A 120 8.10 -11.32 -4.54
CA LEU A 120 7.03 -11.94 -3.77
C LEU A 120 5.75 -11.11 -3.88
N LEU A 121 4.60 -11.78 -3.85
CA LEU A 121 3.30 -11.14 -3.81
C LEU A 121 3.22 -10.25 -2.56
N PRO A 122 3.11 -8.93 -2.71
CA PRO A 122 3.15 -8.08 -1.55
C PRO A 122 1.75 -7.90 -0.95
N ASN A 123 1.64 -8.09 0.37
CA ASN A 123 0.39 -8.00 1.13
C ASN A 123 0.09 -6.57 1.62
N TYR A 124 0.32 -5.55 0.78
CA TYR A 124 0.22 -4.14 1.19
C TYR A 124 -1.17 -3.77 1.71
N GLY A 125 -2.24 -4.34 1.13
CA GLY A 125 -3.61 -4.09 1.57
C GLY A 125 -3.88 -4.49 3.02
N TYR A 126 -3.34 -5.64 3.45
CA TYR A 126 -3.47 -6.11 4.84
C TYR A 126 -2.72 -5.21 5.82
N VAL A 127 -1.52 -4.78 5.46
CA VAL A 127 -0.71 -3.87 6.29
C VAL A 127 -1.42 -2.53 6.45
N VAL A 128 -1.90 -1.93 5.36
CA VAL A 128 -2.64 -0.66 5.40
C VAL A 128 -3.92 -0.80 6.23
N ALA A 129 -4.69 -1.87 6.03
CA ALA A 129 -5.91 -2.10 6.81
C ALA A 129 -5.64 -2.21 8.32
N ALA A 130 -4.57 -2.91 8.72
CA ALA A 130 -4.18 -3.02 10.12
C ALA A 130 -3.86 -1.65 10.74
N TYR A 131 -3.12 -0.80 10.02
CA TYR A 131 -2.84 0.57 10.48
C TYR A 131 -4.10 1.42 10.60
N LEU A 132 -5.01 1.34 9.62
CA LEU A 132 -6.27 2.11 9.65
C LEU A 132 -7.17 1.71 10.82
N ILE A 133 -7.26 0.41 11.12
CA ILE A 133 -8.05 -0.11 12.24
C ILE A 133 -7.55 0.44 13.59
N VAL A 134 -6.25 0.73 13.73
CA VAL A 134 -5.70 1.30 14.97
C VAL A 134 -5.78 2.82 14.98
N MET A 135 -5.38 3.46 13.88
CA MET A 135 -5.22 4.91 13.82
C MET A 135 -6.56 5.66 13.82
N ILE A 136 -7.59 5.14 13.16
CA ILE A 136 -8.90 5.81 13.08
C ILE A 136 -9.58 5.86 14.46
N PRO A 137 -9.74 4.75 15.20
CA PRO A 137 -10.34 4.79 16.53
C PRO A 137 -9.52 5.61 17.52
N MET A 138 -8.19 5.54 17.45
CA MET A 138 -7.30 6.37 18.28
C MET A 138 -7.53 7.86 18.03
N GLY A 139 -7.58 8.28 16.77
CA GLY A 139 -7.87 9.68 16.40
C GLY A 139 -9.23 10.14 16.90
N LEU A 140 -10.27 9.31 16.74
CA LEU A 140 -11.62 9.60 17.25
C LEU A 140 -11.68 9.69 18.77
N PHE A 141 -10.93 8.82 19.47
CA PHE A 141 -10.83 8.84 20.93
C PHE A 141 -10.18 10.14 21.41
N LEU A 142 -9.05 10.54 20.82
CA LEU A 142 -8.36 11.78 21.15
C LEU A 142 -9.25 13.00 20.88
N PHE A 143 -9.95 13.04 19.75
CA PHE A 143 -10.90 14.10 19.44
C PHE A 143 -12.02 14.20 20.49
N ARG A 144 -12.61 13.06 20.88
CA ARG A 144 -13.65 13.01 21.91
C ARG A 144 -13.14 13.49 23.27
N MET A 145 -11.95 13.07 23.67
CA MET A 145 -11.33 13.49 24.94
C MET A 145 -11.07 14.99 24.96
N GLU A 146 -10.48 15.53 23.89
CA GLU A 146 -10.20 16.96 23.79
C GLU A 146 -11.49 17.80 23.88
N ARG A 147 -12.54 17.38 23.15
CA ARG A 147 -13.85 18.05 23.22
C ARG A 147 -14.44 18.04 24.63
N LYS A 148 -14.35 16.91 25.35
CA LYS A 148 -14.82 16.82 26.74
C LYS A 148 -14.04 17.74 27.67
N VAL A 149 -12.72 17.79 27.53
CA VAL A 149 -11.85 18.67 28.34
C VAL A 149 -12.16 20.14 28.07
N GLU A 150 -12.35 20.54 26.82
CA GLU A 150 -12.67 21.94 26.47
C GLU A 150 -14.05 22.37 27.02
N LEU A 151 -15.04 21.47 26.98
CA LEU A 151 -16.34 21.70 27.61
C LEU A 151 -16.22 21.85 29.14
N LEU A 152 -15.54 20.92 29.80
CA LEU A 152 -15.36 20.95 31.25
C LEU A 152 -14.60 22.21 31.70
N TYR A 153 -13.58 22.62 30.96
CA TYR A 153 -12.85 23.86 31.23
C TYR A 153 -13.75 25.09 31.11
N THR A 154 -14.63 25.10 30.11
CA THR A 154 -15.60 26.19 29.92
C THR A 154 -16.61 26.24 31.06
N GLU A 155 -17.13 25.08 31.48
CA GLU A 155 -18.05 24.96 32.62
C GLU A 155 -17.39 25.41 33.94
N ILE A 156 -16.16 24.98 34.23
CA ILE A 156 -15.41 25.41 35.42
C ILE A 156 -15.15 26.92 35.38
N LYS A 157 -14.77 27.46 34.22
CA LYS A 157 -14.52 28.90 34.08
C LYS A 157 -15.80 29.70 34.33
N ILE A 158 -16.94 29.22 33.84
CA ILE A 158 -18.25 29.84 34.12
C ILE A 158 -18.55 29.72 35.62
N ALA A 159 -18.46 28.52 36.21
CA ALA A 159 -18.75 28.29 37.63
C ALA A 159 -17.89 29.16 38.58
N LYS A 160 -16.57 29.26 38.33
CA LYS A 160 -15.66 30.12 39.11
C LYS A 160 -15.96 31.61 38.98
N VAL A 161 -16.50 32.06 37.86
CA VAL A 161 -16.94 33.45 37.69
C VAL A 161 -18.21 33.74 38.52
N TYR A 162 -18.97 32.70 38.89
CA TYR A 162 -20.18 32.80 39.70
C TYR A 162 -20.00 32.41 41.17
N GLU A 163 -18.79 32.06 41.63
CA GLU A 163 -18.48 32.07 43.07
C GLU A 163 -18.34 33.53 43.50
N PRO A 164 -19.31 34.14 44.21
CA PRO A 164 -19.09 35.46 44.77
C PRO A 164 -17.91 35.35 45.74
N GLU A 165 -16.89 36.20 45.56
CA GLU A 165 -15.81 36.37 46.53
C GLU A 165 -16.45 36.47 47.91
N GLY A 166 -15.99 35.58 48.82
CA GLY A 166 -16.65 35.29 50.08
C GLY A 166 -17.16 36.56 50.75
N VAL A 167 -18.44 36.56 51.10
CA VAL A 167 -19.07 37.67 51.81
C VAL A 167 -18.32 37.88 53.12
N ALA A 168 -17.39 38.83 53.11
CA ALA A 168 -16.76 39.35 54.31
C ALA A 168 -17.81 40.18 55.03
N PHE A 169 -18.68 39.51 55.80
CA PHE A 169 -19.49 40.19 56.79
C PHE A 169 -18.59 40.60 57.95
N ASP A 170 -18.24 41.88 57.89
CA ASP A 170 -17.76 42.76 58.94
C ASP A 170 -18.38 42.39 60.30
N LYS A 171 -17.55 41.97 61.26
CA LYS A 171 -17.95 41.83 62.66
C LYS A 171 -17.66 43.14 63.36
N GLY A 172 -18.68 43.99 63.43
CA GLY A 172 -18.76 45.07 64.41
C GLY A 172 -18.87 44.54 65.85
#